data_AF-A0A812V3Q6-F1
#
_entry.id   AF-A0A812V3Q6-F1
#
_cell.length_a   1.000
_cell.length_b   1.000
_cell.length_c   1.000
_cell.angle_alpha   90.00
_cell.angle_beta   90.00
_cell.angle_gamma   90.00
#
_symmetry.space_group_name_H-M   'P 1'
#
loop_
_entity.id
_entity.type
_entity.pdbx_description
1 polymer ?
#
loop_
_entity_poly.entity_id
_entity_poly.type
_entity_poly.pdbx_seq_one_letter_code
_entity_poly.pdbx_strand_id
1 'polypeptide(L)'
;MSNEGTSRIVASGAANAANAVPAHAVIPILLSPQPPPRTTIAATTSTTNNTHTNGGSNKSATPTSNSTTTTSTTTTGAQILETTNNNKRDSVSNVYNRDSDSNGAGVSRELGDIVRPIETKFALSIYLRAHVHQKVIQCFVELGQIDQIVAYVKRVGYQADYSQLLQNMVATNPEGATNFAKSLLEGQNGVPLIDINQVVKVFMDQNRLQETTSIMLDALKANKPEQGSLQTQLLAMNLQQAPKVAEAILQMNMFTHYDRAYIGQLCEKAGLMQWAMEHYTDSADLKRVMMHAHQMTPEFLIQYFSRLSPETALECLTDLMRHNRQNLQVAVKVAIQYHEQIGAVKIVEMFESFGSNEGAACLC
;
A
#
# COMPACT_ATOMS: atom_id res chain seq x y z
N MET A 1 1.17 -43.31 -47.29
CA MET A 1 1.27 -41.85 -47.53
C MET A 1 0.02 -41.21 -46.96
N SER A 2 0.06 -40.27 -46.01
CA SER A 2 1.13 -39.92 -45.06
C SER A 2 0.45 -39.50 -43.75
N ASN A 3 1.15 -39.67 -42.64
CA ASN A 3 0.61 -39.48 -41.29
C ASN A 3 1.02 -38.09 -40.78
N GLU A 4 0.08 -37.29 -40.28
CA GLU A 4 0.42 -36.09 -39.49
C GLU A 4 -0.67 -35.80 -38.46
N GLY A 5 -0.42 -36.27 -37.24
CA GLY A 5 -1.28 -36.05 -36.08
C GLY A 5 -0.76 -34.90 -35.24
N THR A 6 -1.51 -33.80 -35.16
CA THR A 6 -1.17 -32.66 -34.29
C THR A 6 -1.58 -32.97 -32.85
N SER A 7 -0.69 -33.64 -32.10
CA SER A 7 -0.92 -33.93 -30.69
C SER A 7 -0.97 -32.67 -29.84
N ARG A 8 -2.01 -32.59 -29.00
CA ARG A 8 -2.15 -31.60 -27.92
C ARG A 8 -1.00 -31.75 -26.93
N ILE A 9 -0.36 -30.64 -26.54
CA ILE A 9 0.25 -30.53 -25.21
C ILE A 9 -0.68 -29.67 -24.36
N VAL A 10 -1.40 -30.35 -23.46
CA VAL A 10 -2.25 -29.72 -22.44
C VAL A 10 -1.35 -29.37 -21.27
N ALA A 11 -1.16 -28.09 -20.98
CA ALA A 11 -0.41 -27.66 -19.79
C ALA A 11 -1.24 -27.96 -18.52
N SER A 12 -0.94 -29.07 -17.85
CA SER A 12 -1.62 -29.49 -16.62
C SER A 12 -1.10 -28.72 -15.40
N GLY A 13 -1.56 -27.48 -15.23
CA GLY A 13 -1.39 -26.70 -14.00
C GLY A 13 -2.41 -27.12 -12.93
N ALA A 14 -2.25 -28.30 -12.34
CA ALA A 14 -3.18 -28.84 -11.36
C ALA A 14 -3.01 -28.17 -9.98
N ALA A 15 -3.92 -27.24 -9.69
CA ALA A 15 -4.45 -26.86 -8.37
C ALA A 15 -3.52 -26.87 -7.14
N ASN A 16 -3.29 -25.66 -6.60
CA ASN A 16 -3.19 -25.49 -5.14
C ASN A 16 -4.24 -24.47 -4.68
N ALA A 17 -5.50 -24.91 -4.62
CA ALA A 17 -6.67 -24.09 -4.30
C ALA A 17 -7.01 -24.17 -2.80
N ALA A 18 -6.24 -23.46 -1.97
CA ALA A 18 -6.59 -23.17 -0.58
C ALA A 18 -5.91 -21.86 -0.13
N ASN A 19 -6.62 -21.03 0.65
CA ASN A 19 -6.19 -19.71 1.13
C ASN A 19 -5.87 -18.65 0.05
N ALA A 20 -6.91 -18.20 -0.66
CA ALA A 20 -6.92 -16.84 -1.20
C ALA A 20 -7.02 -15.82 -0.05
N VAL A 21 -5.86 -15.34 0.44
CA VAL A 21 -5.79 -14.22 1.38
C VAL A 21 -6.21 -12.94 0.65
N PRO A 22 -7.18 -12.15 1.14
CA PRO A 22 -7.61 -10.93 0.46
C PRO A 22 -6.46 -9.92 0.38
N ALA A 23 -6.34 -9.20 -0.75
CA ALA A 23 -5.22 -8.27 -1.00
C ALA A 23 -5.03 -7.21 0.10
N HIS A 24 -6.10 -6.86 0.82
CA HIS A 24 -6.07 -5.96 1.98
C HIS A 24 -5.32 -6.50 3.22
N ALA A 25 -5.06 -7.81 3.32
CA ALA A 25 -4.53 -8.46 4.51
C ALA A 25 -2.99 -8.67 4.51
N VAL A 26 -2.30 -8.40 3.40
CA VAL A 26 -0.83 -8.58 3.31
C VAL A 26 -0.06 -7.32 3.75
N ILE A 27 -0.63 -6.12 3.54
CA ILE A 27 0.00 -4.84 3.86
C ILE A 27 0.39 -4.70 5.36
N PRO A 28 -0.40 -5.16 6.35
CA PRO A 28 -0.02 -5.04 7.77
C PRO A 28 1.13 -5.96 8.21
N ILE A 29 1.40 -7.06 7.50
CA ILE A 29 2.23 -8.16 8.02
C ILE A 29 3.74 -7.89 7.86
N LEU A 30 4.13 -6.92 7.03
CA LEU A 30 5.54 -6.56 6.80
C LEU A 30 5.91 -5.14 7.30
N LEU A 31 5.00 -4.43 7.97
CA LEU A 31 5.15 -2.99 8.25
C LEU A 31 4.97 -2.61 9.73
N SER A 32 5.65 -3.33 10.63
CA SER A 32 5.90 -2.82 11.99
C SER A 32 7.05 -1.80 11.98
N PRO A 33 6.91 -0.62 12.59
CA PRO A 33 8.03 0.30 12.76
C PRO A 33 9.10 -0.34 13.66
N GLN A 34 10.34 -0.40 13.18
CA GLN A 34 11.48 -0.82 14.00
C GLN A 34 11.61 0.14 15.19
N PRO A 35 11.72 -0.36 16.44
CA PRO A 35 11.94 0.52 17.59
C PRO A 35 13.33 1.17 17.48
N PRO A 36 13.48 2.45 17.87
CA PRO A 36 14.77 3.12 17.84
C PRO A 36 15.78 2.42 18.78
N PRO A 37 17.09 2.50 18.50
CA PRO A 37 18.11 1.88 19.33
C PRO A 37 18.04 2.41 20.77
N ARG A 38 17.99 1.50 21.75
CA ARG A 38 17.91 1.86 23.17
C ARG A 38 19.21 2.53 23.63
N THR A 39 19.17 3.83 23.84
CA THR A 39 20.20 4.55 24.60
C THR A 39 20.08 4.17 26.08
N THR A 40 20.98 3.33 26.57
CA THR A 40 21.03 2.91 27.97
C THR A 40 21.49 4.08 28.85
N ILE A 41 20.58 4.71 29.57
CA ILE A 41 20.90 5.63 30.67
C ILE A 41 20.63 4.91 31.99
N ALA A 42 21.69 4.69 32.76
CA ALA A 42 21.59 4.07 34.08
C ALA A 42 21.08 5.09 35.11
N ALA A 43 20.04 4.72 35.86
CA ALA A 43 19.58 5.44 37.05
C ALA A 43 19.77 4.54 38.28
N THR A 44 20.72 4.92 39.14
CA THR A 44 21.06 4.21 40.37
C THR A 44 20.01 4.41 41.47
N THR A 45 19.74 3.35 42.21
CA THR A 45 18.81 3.31 43.35
C THR A 45 19.46 3.71 44.68
N SER A 46 18.83 4.61 45.45
CA SER A 46 18.86 4.69 46.92
C SER A 46 18.04 5.90 47.41
N THR A 47 17.54 6.03 48.65
CA THR A 47 17.03 5.08 49.66
C THR A 47 16.11 5.91 50.61
N THR A 48 15.18 5.25 51.30
CA THR A 48 14.21 5.78 52.27
C THR A 48 14.71 6.87 53.25
N ASN A 49 13.83 7.79 53.65
CA ASN A 49 13.52 7.97 55.08
C ASN A 49 12.19 8.69 55.36
N ASN A 50 11.70 8.54 56.60
CA ASN A 50 10.34 8.80 57.09
C ASN A 50 10.41 9.66 58.37
N THR A 51 9.50 10.63 58.62
CA THR A 51 9.11 11.10 59.98
C THR A 51 7.95 12.12 60.02
N HIS A 52 7.23 12.13 61.15
CA HIS A 52 6.13 13.02 61.58
C HIS A 52 6.56 14.51 61.82
N THR A 53 5.69 15.54 61.88
CA THR A 53 4.79 15.85 63.04
C THR A 53 3.71 16.96 62.84
N ASN A 54 2.73 16.95 63.76
CA ASN A 54 1.55 17.82 64.02
C ASN A 54 1.66 19.37 63.94
N GLY A 55 0.49 20.07 63.87
CA GLY A 55 0.37 21.39 64.53
C GLY A 55 -0.83 22.36 64.36
N GLY A 56 -2.11 21.97 64.62
CA GLY A 56 -3.22 22.89 65.06
C GLY A 56 -3.74 24.00 64.10
N SER A 57 -4.81 24.78 64.38
CA SER A 57 -5.93 24.70 65.36
C SER A 57 -7.07 25.71 65.04
N ASN A 58 -8.25 25.54 65.67
CA ASN A 58 -9.46 26.42 65.73
C ASN A 58 -10.43 26.40 64.50
N LYS A 59 -11.75 26.13 64.60
CA LYS A 59 -12.86 26.62 65.49
C LYS A 59 -13.13 28.14 65.32
N SER A 60 -14.33 28.70 65.21
CA SER A 60 -15.75 28.24 65.11
C SER A 60 -16.63 29.50 64.88
N ALA A 61 -17.96 29.55 64.69
CA ALA A 61 -19.08 28.61 64.83
C ALA A 61 -20.29 29.03 63.94
N THR A 62 -21.45 28.36 64.08
CA THR A 62 -22.80 28.85 63.70
C THR A 62 -23.58 29.28 64.96
N PRO A 63 -24.73 29.99 64.86
CA PRO A 63 -26.01 29.25 64.84
C PRO A 63 -27.19 29.93 64.07
N THR A 64 -28.21 29.11 63.73
CA THR A 64 -29.69 29.38 63.70
C THR A 64 -30.27 30.73 63.19
N SER A 65 -31.46 30.81 62.58
CA SER A 65 -32.37 29.87 61.90
C SER A 65 -33.62 30.67 61.49
N ASN A 66 -34.20 30.44 60.31
CA ASN A 66 -35.66 30.44 60.17
C ASN A 66 -36.09 29.86 58.81
N SER A 67 -37.09 28.99 58.86
CA SER A 67 -37.68 28.31 57.72
C SER A 67 -38.95 29.00 57.26
N THR A 68 -39.12 29.19 55.95
CA THR A 68 -40.45 29.27 55.34
C THR A 68 -40.45 28.51 54.02
N THR A 69 -41.44 27.64 53.87
CA THR A 69 -41.55 26.64 52.79
C THR A 69 -42.17 27.22 51.53
N THR A 70 -41.55 26.98 50.35
CA THR A 70 -42.30 26.91 49.09
C THR A 70 -41.57 26.09 48.01
N THR A 71 -42.16 24.93 47.70
CA THR A 71 -42.19 24.24 46.39
C THR A 71 -40.99 24.31 45.44
N SER A 72 -40.39 23.15 45.24
CA SER A 72 -39.46 22.79 44.16
C SER A 72 -40.01 22.96 42.74
N THR A 73 -39.19 23.51 41.83
CA THR A 73 -39.04 23.01 40.44
C THR A 73 -37.59 23.19 39.99
N THR A 74 -36.90 22.07 39.74
CA THR A 74 -35.50 22.05 39.31
C THR A 74 -35.40 22.32 37.80
N THR A 75 -35.14 23.56 37.41
CA THR A 75 -34.88 23.90 35.99
C THR A 75 -33.38 23.88 35.70
N THR A 76 -32.93 22.79 35.09
CA THR A 76 -31.52 22.49 34.79
C THR A 76 -30.93 23.48 33.79
N GLY A 77 -29.67 23.90 34.00
CA GLY A 77 -28.95 24.88 33.16
C GLY A 77 -28.79 24.53 31.67
N ALA A 78 -29.17 23.32 31.25
CA ALA A 78 -29.25 22.92 29.84
C ALA A 78 -30.20 23.81 29.01
N GLN A 79 -31.39 24.16 29.56
CA GLN A 79 -32.37 24.96 28.82
C GLN A 79 -31.91 26.39 28.52
N ILE A 80 -31.05 26.97 29.37
CA ILE A 80 -30.49 28.32 29.16
C ILE A 80 -29.47 28.30 28.01
N LEU A 81 -28.59 27.29 27.98
CA LEU A 81 -27.62 27.09 26.90
C LEU A 81 -28.30 26.82 25.54
N GLU A 82 -29.34 25.99 25.51
CA GLU A 82 -30.05 25.62 24.29
C GLU A 82 -30.84 26.80 23.70
N THR A 83 -31.49 27.61 24.55
CA THR A 83 -32.18 28.84 24.13
C THR A 83 -31.20 29.89 23.59
N THR A 84 -30.02 30.04 24.20
CA THR A 84 -28.97 30.94 23.67
C THR A 84 -28.44 30.47 22.32
N ASN A 85 -28.31 29.16 22.09
CA ASN A 85 -27.81 28.61 20.83
C ASN A 85 -28.82 28.76 19.68
N ASN A 86 -30.11 28.56 19.96
CA ASN A 86 -31.18 28.76 18.98
C ASN A 86 -31.36 30.25 18.61
N ASN A 87 -31.40 31.15 19.59
CA ASN A 87 -31.43 32.60 19.33
C ASN A 87 -30.22 33.08 18.50
N LYS A 88 -29.06 32.42 18.62
CA LYS A 88 -27.86 32.72 17.82
C LYS A 88 -27.97 32.18 16.38
N ARG A 89 -28.58 31.00 16.17
CA ARG A 89 -28.95 30.50 14.83
C ARG A 89 -29.97 31.40 14.13
N ASP A 90 -30.98 31.86 14.86
CA ASP A 90 -32.05 32.70 14.31
C ASP A 90 -31.54 34.12 13.99
N SER A 91 -30.66 34.67 14.84
CA SER A 91 -29.98 35.94 14.57
C SER A 91 -29.09 35.89 13.33
N VAL A 92 -28.37 34.77 13.11
CA VAL A 92 -27.56 34.57 11.89
C VAL A 92 -28.46 34.37 10.66
N SER A 93 -29.58 33.66 10.80
CA SER A 93 -30.53 33.44 9.69
C SER A 93 -31.22 34.73 9.23
N ASN A 94 -31.51 35.66 10.15
CA ASN A 94 -32.15 36.93 9.81
C ASN A 94 -31.23 37.95 9.12
N VAL A 95 -29.91 37.83 9.24
CA VAL A 95 -28.96 38.67 8.49
C VAL A 95 -28.82 38.21 7.03
N TYR A 96 -29.12 36.95 6.73
CA TYR A 96 -28.85 36.33 5.41
C TYR A 96 -29.87 36.61 4.32
N ASN A 97 -31.09 37.02 4.65
CA ASN A 97 -32.21 37.10 3.69
C ASN A 97 -32.31 38.45 2.94
N ARG A 98 -31.24 39.25 2.85
CA ARG A 98 -31.29 40.58 2.18
C ARG A 98 -30.33 40.80 1.00
N ASP A 99 -29.15 40.19 0.98
CA ASP A 99 -28.12 40.55 -0.01
C ASP A 99 -27.86 39.45 -1.04
N SER A 100 -28.87 39.22 -1.89
CA SER A 100 -28.81 38.31 -3.05
C SER A 100 -27.95 38.83 -4.21
N ASP A 101 -27.44 40.06 -4.13
CA ASP A 101 -26.77 40.76 -5.24
C ASP A 101 -25.25 40.83 -5.03
N SER A 102 -24.53 39.92 -5.68
CA SER A 102 -23.07 39.91 -5.96
C SER A 102 -22.05 39.98 -4.81
N ASN A 103 -22.36 40.53 -3.64
CA ASN A 103 -21.44 40.62 -2.48
C ASN A 103 -21.65 39.53 -1.42
N GLY A 104 -22.85 38.94 -1.32
CA GLY A 104 -23.20 37.98 -0.27
C GLY A 104 -22.34 36.70 -0.24
N ALA A 105 -21.83 36.26 -1.40
CA ALA A 105 -20.95 35.08 -1.48
C ALA A 105 -19.59 35.29 -0.76
N GLY A 106 -19.06 36.51 -0.74
CA GLY A 106 -17.82 36.85 -0.02
C GLY A 106 -18.00 36.78 1.49
N VAL A 107 -19.00 37.49 2.01
CA VAL A 107 -19.35 37.50 3.45
C VAL A 107 -19.67 36.08 3.94
N SER A 108 -20.36 35.28 3.11
CA SER A 108 -20.68 33.89 3.45
C SER A 108 -19.44 32.97 3.51
N ARG A 109 -18.47 33.21 2.63
CA ARG A 109 -17.19 32.49 2.61
C ARG A 109 -16.36 32.78 3.86
N GLU A 110 -16.32 34.04 4.29
CA GLU A 110 -15.58 34.50 5.48
C GLU A 110 -16.24 34.01 6.77
N LEU A 111 -17.57 34.07 6.87
CA LEU A 111 -18.30 33.48 8.00
C LEU A 111 -18.03 31.97 8.12
N GLY A 112 -18.01 31.26 6.99
CA GLY A 112 -17.65 29.84 6.96
C GLY A 112 -16.21 29.58 7.43
N ASP A 113 -15.25 30.45 7.13
CA ASP A 113 -13.86 30.32 7.58
C ASP A 113 -13.74 30.50 9.10
N ILE A 114 -14.46 31.46 9.67
CA ILE A 114 -14.49 31.70 11.13
C ILE A 114 -15.15 30.53 11.88
N VAL A 115 -16.19 29.92 11.28
CA VAL A 115 -16.92 28.80 11.89
C VAL A 115 -16.19 27.47 11.76
N ARG A 116 -15.45 27.22 10.67
CA ARG A 116 -14.77 25.95 10.38
C ARG A 116 -13.88 25.40 11.52
N PRO A 117 -13.02 26.17 12.19
CA PRO A 117 -12.20 25.66 13.30
C PRO A 117 -13.01 25.36 14.58
N ILE A 118 -14.28 25.77 14.64
CA ILE A 118 -15.19 25.55 15.78
C ILE A 118 -16.11 24.35 15.52
N GLU A 119 -16.77 24.32 14.35
CA GLU A 119 -17.69 23.25 13.96
C GLU A 119 -17.74 23.07 12.42
N THR A 120 -16.96 22.12 11.89
CA THR A 120 -16.91 21.79 10.45
C THR A 120 -18.27 21.47 9.84
N LYS A 121 -19.17 20.80 10.58
CA LYS A 121 -20.52 20.47 10.11
C LYS A 121 -21.39 21.72 9.88
N PHE A 122 -21.26 22.72 10.75
CA PHE A 122 -22.01 23.97 10.58
C PHE A 122 -21.41 24.80 9.43
N ALA A 123 -20.07 24.87 9.34
CA ALA A 123 -19.36 25.51 8.22
C ALA A 123 -19.73 24.91 6.86
N LEU A 124 -19.81 23.58 6.74
CA LEU A 124 -20.30 22.89 5.53
C LEU A 124 -21.68 23.41 5.09
N SER A 125 -22.60 23.61 6.04
CA SER A 125 -23.95 24.12 5.74
C SER A 125 -23.95 25.59 5.27
N ILE A 126 -22.96 26.37 5.67
CA ILE A 126 -22.74 27.75 5.20
C ILE A 126 -22.17 27.71 3.77
N TYR A 127 -21.11 26.93 3.54
CA TYR A 127 -20.49 26.80 2.22
C TYR A 127 -21.42 26.22 1.14
N LEU A 128 -22.33 25.31 1.52
CA LEU A 128 -23.35 24.77 0.62
C LEU A 128 -24.33 25.85 0.14
N ARG A 129 -24.77 26.76 1.03
CA ARG A 129 -25.64 27.89 0.69
C ARG A 129 -24.89 29.00 -0.06
N ALA A 130 -23.61 29.18 0.24
CA ALA A 130 -22.73 30.15 -0.39
C ALA A 130 -22.20 29.73 -1.78
N HIS A 131 -22.53 28.51 -2.25
CA HIS A 131 -22.02 27.92 -3.49
C HIS A 131 -20.47 27.84 -3.57
N VAL A 132 -19.77 27.76 -2.43
CA VAL A 132 -18.29 27.69 -2.39
C VAL A 132 -17.82 26.23 -2.51
N HIS A 133 -17.96 25.67 -3.71
CA HIS A 133 -17.79 24.23 -3.99
C HIS A 133 -16.45 23.64 -3.49
N GLN A 134 -15.33 24.34 -3.69
CA GLN A 134 -14.01 23.88 -3.24
C GLN A 134 -13.95 23.64 -1.72
N LYS A 135 -14.59 24.51 -0.94
CA LYS A 135 -14.65 24.39 0.53
C LYS A 135 -15.71 23.41 1.02
N VAL A 136 -16.83 23.28 0.31
CA VAL A 136 -17.80 22.20 0.55
C VAL A 136 -17.10 20.85 0.49
N ILE A 137 -16.30 20.63 -0.56
CA ILE A 137 -15.55 19.39 -0.73
C ILE A 137 -14.49 19.25 0.38
N GLN A 138 -13.75 20.31 0.72
CA GLN A 138 -12.78 20.27 1.82
C GLN A 138 -13.43 19.91 3.17
N CYS A 139 -14.64 20.40 3.48
CA CYS A 139 -15.35 20.01 4.69
C CYS A 139 -15.90 18.57 4.64
N PHE A 140 -16.36 18.08 3.48
CA PHE A 140 -16.72 16.66 3.33
C PHE A 140 -15.51 15.73 3.57
N VAL A 141 -14.34 16.13 3.08
CA VAL A 141 -13.05 15.45 3.32
C VAL A 141 -12.71 15.43 4.81
N GLU A 142 -12.76 16.58 5.50
CA GLU A 142 -12.50 16.69 6.94
C GLU A 142 -13.47 15.83 7.78
N LEU A 143 -14.71 15.67 7.31
CA LEU A 143 -15.74 14.84 7.95
C LEU A 143 -15.67 13.35 7.56
N GLY A 144 -14.73 12.95 6.69
CA GLY A 144 -14.61 11.59 6.17
C GLY A 144 -15.77 11.15 5.25
N GLN A 145 -16.60 12.09 4.79
CA GLN A 145 -17.83 11.83 4.02
C GLN A 145 -17.54 11.74 2.51
N ILE A 146 -16.64 10.82 2.14
CA ILE A 146 -16.10 10.70 0.78
C ILE A 146 -17.20 10.41 -0.27
N ASP A 147 -18.16 9.54 0.05
CA ASP A 147 -19.29 9.21 -0.84
C ASP A 147 -20.13 10.45 -1.20
N GLN A 148 -20.26 11.38 -0.25
CA GLN A 148 -21.02 12.61 -0.44
C GLN A 148 -20.32 13.59 -1.38
N ILE A 149 -18.99 13.54 -1.50
CA ILE A 149 -18.24 14.36 -2.46
C ILE A 149 -18.63 14.01 -3.90
N VAL A 150 -18.62 12.71 -4.20
CA VAL A 150 -18.95 12.21 -5.54
C VAL A 150 -20.42 12.48 -5.87
N ALA A 151 -21.33 12.27 -4.90
CA ALA A 151 -22.75 12.61 -5.05
C ALA A 151 -23.00 14.12 -5.21
N TYR A 152 -22.24 14.97 -4.50
CA TYR A 152 -22.33 16.42 -4.60
C TYR A 152 -21.89 16.93 -5.97
N VAL A 153 -20.73 16.47 -6.47
CA VAL A 153 -20.24 16.85 -7.80
C VAL A 153 -21.22 16.39 -8.90
N LYS A 154 -21.79 15.19 -8.80
CA LYS A 154 -22.88 14.74 -9.70
C LYS A 154 -24.05 15.72 -9.74
N ARG A 155 -24.50 16.18 -8.57
CA ARG A 155 -25.70 17.02 -8.44
C ARG A 155 -25.49 18.44 -8.93
N VAL A 156 -24.29 18.99 -8.78
CA VAL A 156 -23.96 20.37 -9.09
C VAL A 156 -23.34 20.53 -10.48
N GLY A 157 -22.81 19.45 -11.07
CA GLY A 157 -22.09 19.50 -12.35
C GLY A 157 -20.73 20.22 -12.26
N TYR A 158 -20.21 20.41 -11.05
CA TYR A 158 -18.98 21.15 -10.79
C TYR A 158 -17.74 20.33 -11.15
N GLN A 159 -17.01 20.73 -12.20
CA GLN A 159 -15.70 20.16 -12.52
C GLN A 159 -14.68 20.62 -11.46
N ALA A 160 -14.45 19.78 -10.46
CA ALA A 160 -13.47 20.04 -9.41
C ALA A 160 -12.04 19.74 -9.89
N ASP A 161 -11.07 20.56 -9.46
CA ASP A 161 -9.65 20.18 -9.56
C ASP A 161 -9.35 19.11 -8.49
N TYR A 162 -9.63 17.86 -8.86
CA TYR A 162 -9.36 16.70 -8.02
C TYR A 162 -7.87 16.50 -7.73
N SER A 163 -6.99 16.93 -8.63
CA SER A 163 -5.53 16.79 -8.48
C SER A 163 -5.00 17.73 -7.39
N GLN A 164 -5.41 19.01 -7.41
CA GLN A 164 -5.09 19.97 -6.33
C GLN A 164 -5.73 19.54 -5.00
N LEU A 165 -6.96 19.03 -5.03
CA LEU A 165 -7.63 18.53 -3.83
C LEU A 165 -6.89 17.33 -3.21
N LEU A 166 -6.54 16.33 -4.01
CA LEU A 166 -5.73 15.20 -3.56
C LEU A 166 -4.37 15.67 -3.02
N GLN A 167 -3.70 16.61 -3.67
CA GLN A 167 -2.41 17.14 -3.22
C GLN A 167 -2.51 17.73 -1.79
N ASN A 168 -3.55 18.52 -1.52
CA ASN A 168 -3.83 19.05 -0.18
C ASN A 168 -4.20 17.95 0.84
N MET A 169 -4.96 16.95 0.40
CA MET A 169 -5.36 15.81 1.25
C MET A 169 -4.18 14.93 1.65
N VAL A 170 -3.30 14.55 0.73
CA VAL A 170 -2.15 13.67 1.03
C VAL A 170 -1.22 14.30 2.07
N ALA A 171 -1.11 15.63 2.10
CA ALA A 171 -0.31 16.36 3.10
C ALA A 171 -0.91 16.32 4.52
N THR A 172 -2.23 16.13 4.67
CA THR A 172 -2.94 16.24 5.95
C THR A 172 -3.49 14.89 6.45
N ASN A 173 -3.96 14.05 5.52
CA ASN A 173 -4.56 12.74 5.77
C ASN A 173 -4.32 11.82 4.55
N PRO A 174 -3.17 11.12 4.48
CA PRO A 174 -2.84 10.21 3.38
C PRO A 174 -3.84 9.06 3.20
N GLU A 175 -4.37 8.51 4.28
CA GLU A 175 -5.33 7.40 4.25
C GLU A 175 -6.68 7.85 3.67
N GLY A 176 -7.20 8.99 4.12
CA GLY A 176 -8.40 9.61 3.54
C GLY A 176 -8.20 9.99 2.06
N ALA A 177 -7.02 10.49 1.70
CA ALA A 177 -6.64 10.74 0.31
C ALA A 177 -6.66 9.46 -0.53
N THR A 178 -6.14 8.36 0.02
CA THR A 178 -6.08 7.04 -0.65
C THR A 178 -7.48 6.52 -0.97
N ASN A 179 -8.38 6.54 0.02
CA ASN A 179 -9.76 6.09 -0.17
C ASN A 179 -10.51 6.98 -1.16
N PHE A 180 -10.32 8.30 -1.10
CA PHE A 180 -10.91 9.22 -2.08
C PHE A 180 -10.37 9.02 -3.50
N ALA A 181 -9.06 8.82 -3.66
CA ALA A 181 -8.46 8.53 -4.96
C ALA A 181 -9.04 7.25 -5.59
N LYS A 182 -9.23 6.18 -4.79
CA LYS A 182 -9.91 4.95 -5.24
C LYS A 182 -11.35 5.25 -5.68
N SER A 183 -12.14 5.97 -4.89
CA SER A 183 -13.52 6.36 -5.26
C SER A 183 -13.58 7.20 -6.56
N LEU A 184 -12.61 8.07 -6.81
CA LEU A 184 -12.53 8.84 -8.05
C LEU A 184 -12.16 7.98 -9.27
N LEU A 185 -11.33 6.95 -9.09
CA LEU A 185 -10.94 6.02 -10.15
C LEU A 185 -12.05 5.00 -10.49
N GLU A 186 -12.87 4.60 -9.52
CA GLU A 186 -14.11 3.85 -9.77
C GLU A 186 -15.17 4.73 -10.46
N GLY A 187 -15.23 6.01 -10.06
CA GLY A 187 -15.87 7.09 -10.80
C GLY A 187 -17.38 6.95 -10.96
N GLN A 188 -17.89 7.06 -12.19
CA GLN A 188 -19.33 7.01 -12.47
C GLN A 188 -19.63 6.06 -13.63
N ASN A 189 -20.53 5.10 -13.39
CA ASN A 189 -20.89 4.08 -14.37
C ASN A 189 -19.66 3.32 -14.95
N GLY A 190 -18.57 3.22 -14.17
CA GLY A 190 -17.30 2.63 -14.59
C GLY A 190 -16.35 3.57 -15.35
N VAL A 191 -16.67 4.86 -15.50
CA VAL A 191 -15.78 5.88 -16.08
C VAL A 191 -15.06 6.63 -14.96
N PRO A 192 -13.71 6.59 -14.89
CA PRO A 192 -12.92 7.34 -13.90
C PRO A 192 -13.17 8.85 -13.99
N LEU A 193 -13.21 9.52 -12.84
CA LEU A 193 -13.33 10.98 -12.72
C LEU A 193 -11.99 11.71 -12.79
N ILE A 194 -10.90 10.98 -12.63
CA ILE A 194 -9.52 11.46 -12.71
C ILE A 194 -8.67 10.43 -13.46
N ASP A 195 -7.66 10.89 -14.19
CA ASP A 195 -6.68 10.01 -14.81
C ASP A 195 -5.73 9.39 -13.77
N ILE A 196 -5.49 8.08 -13.86
CA ILE A 196 -4.65 7.35 -12.91
C ILE A 196 -3.20 7.86 -12.87
N ASN A 197 -2.63 8.33 -13.97
CA ASN A 197 -1.28 8.89 -14.00
C ASN A 197 -1.20 10.19 -13.18
N GLN A 198 -2.28 10.99 -13.17
CA GLN A 198 -2.36 12.18 -12.31
C GLN A 198 -2.42 11.81 -10.83
N VAL A 199 -3.21 10.79 -10.46
CA VAL A 199 -3.25 10.26 -9.09
C VAL A 199 -1.87 9.75 -8.67
N VAL A 200 -1.24 8.89 -9.49
CA VAL A 200 0.09 8.34 -9.22
C VAL A 200 1.11 9.46 -9.05
N LYS A 201 1.10 10.48 -9.92
CA LYS A 201 1.97 11.65 -9.78
C LYS A 201 1.75 12.37 -8.45
N VAL A 202 0.52 12.71 -8.07
CA VAL A 202 0.23 13.48 -6.84
C VAL A 202 0.72 12.77 -5.57
N PHE A 203 0.61 11.44 -5.50
CA PHE A 203 1.10 10.67 -4.35
C PHE A 203 2.63 10.46 -4.39
N MET A 204 3.20 10.17 -5.57
CA MET A 204 4.65 9.99 -5.72
C MET A 204 5.44 11.28 -5.54
N ASP A 205 4.90 12.44 -5.93
CA ASP A 205 5.46 13.78 -5.64
C ASP A 205 5.58 14.03 -4.12
N GLN A 206 4.80 13.32 -3.29
CA GLN A 206 4.87 13.34 -1.83
C GLN A 206 5.55 12.08 -1.23
N ASN A 207 6.24 11.28 -2.05
CA ASN A 207 6.89 10.01 -1.68
C ASN A 207 5.94 8.99 -0.99
N ARG A 208 4.65 9.00 -1.34
CA ARG A 208 3.64 8.08 -0.79
C ARG A 208 3.53 6.78 -1.60
N LEU A 209 4.62 6.02 -1.60
CA LEU A 209 4.71 4.76 -2.37
C LEU A 209 3.65 3.74 -1.93
N GLN A 210 3.40 3.59 -0.64
CA GLN A 210 2.51 2.54 -0.10
C GLN A 210 1.06 2.78 -0.52
N GLU A 211 0.62 4.02 -0.40
CA GLU A 211 -0.68 4.51 -0.84
C GLU A 211 -0.81 4.39 -2.37
N THR A 212 0.20 4.82 -3.13
CA THR A 212 0.23 4.70 -4.59
C THR A 212 0.10 3.23 -5.02
N THR A 213 0.85 2.33 -4.40
CA THR A 213 0.76 0.88 -4.63
C THR A 213 -0.64 0.36 -4.32
N SER A 214 -1.25 0.74 -3.19
CA SER A 214 -2.62 0.33 -2.85
C SER A 214 -3.66 0.82 -3.87
N ILE A 215 -3.53 2.06 -4.35
CA ILE A 215 -4.42 2.64 -5.38
C ILE A 215 -4.26 1.90 -6.72
N MET A 216 -3.01 1.70 -7.18
CA MET A 216 -2.74 1.05 -8.46
C MET A 216 -3.15 -0.43 -8.43
N LEU A 217 -2.96 -1.15 -7.33
CA LEU A 217 -3.43 -2.54 -7.19
C LEU A 217 -4.94 -2.63 -7.39
N ASP A 218 -5.73 -1.76 -6.75
CA ASP A 218 -7.18 -1.73 -6.92
C ASP A 218 -7.64 -1.27 -8.31
N ALA A 219 -6.95 -0.32 -8.92
CA ALA A 219 -7.29 0.20 -10.25
C ALA A 219 -6.88 -0.75 -11.40
N LEU A 220 -5.86 -1.59 -11.18
CA LEU A 220 -5.32 -2.52 -12.18
C LEU A 220 -5.79 -3.98 -11.98
N LYS A 221 -6.58 -4.29 -10.94
CA LYS A 221 -7.07 -5.65 -10.62
C LYS A 221 -7.80 -6.38 -11.75
N ALA A 222 -8.27 -5.66 -12.76
CA ALA A 222 -8.87 -6.23 -13.97
C ALA A 222 -7.85 -6.75 -15.00
N ASN A 223 -6.55 -6.56 -14.77
CA ASN A 223 -5.42 -7.00 -15.60
C ASN A 223 -5.63 -6.74 -17.11
N LYS A 224 -6.04 -5.52 -17.48
CA LYS A 224 -6.30 -5.19 -18.89
C LYS A 224 -5.00 -4.99 -19.68
N PRO A 225 -4.89 -5.45 -20.93
CA PRO A 225 -3.68 -5.26 -21.76
C PRO A 225 -3.38 -3.78 -22.04
N GLU A 226 -4.43 -2.97 -22.19
CA GLU A 226 -4.34 -1.50 -22.35
C GLU A 226 -3.62 -0.81 -21.18
N GLN A 227 -3.58 -1.43 -20.01
CA GLN A 227 -2.94 -0.91 -18.80
C GLN A 227 -1.52 -1.47 -18.59
N GLY A 228 -0.92 -2.15 -19.57
CA GLY A 228 0.41 -2.78 -19.43
C GLY A 228 1.53 -1.81 -19.04
N SER A 229 1.49 -0.56 -19.50
CA SER A 229 2.41 0.51 -19.08
C SER A 229 2.28 0.83 -17.59
N LEU A 230 1.06 0.91 -17.07
CA LEU A 230 0.77 1.15 -15.65
C LEU A 230 1.17 -0.06 -14.79
N GLN A 231 0.97 -1.30 -15.26
CA GLN A 231 1.48 -2.50 -14.59
C GLN A 231 3.01 -2.46 -14.48
N THR A 232 3.69 -2.07 -15.56
CA THR A 232 5.14 -1.90 -15.60
C THR A 232 5.59 -0.82 -14.61
N GLN A 233 4.91 0.33 -14.58
CA GLN A 233 5.21 1.42 -13.65
C GLN A 233 5.05 1.01 -12.18
N LEU A 234 3.94 0.31 -11.85
CA LEU A 234 3.66 -0.21 -10.51
C LEU A 234 4.77 -1.14 -10.02
N LEU A 235 5.17 -2.11 -10.84
CA LEU A 235 6.26 -3.02 -10.50
C LEU A 235 7.59 -2.29 -10.42
N ALA A 236 7.89 -1.39 -11.36
CA ALA A 236 9.15 -0.67 -11.42
C ALA A 236 9.41 0.23 -10.20
N MET A 237 8.40 1.02 -9.78
CA MET A 237 8.55 1.90 -8.61
C MET A 237 8.73 1.09 -7.31
N ASN A 238 8.05 -0.06 -7.18
CA ASN A 238 8.24 -0.94 -6.02
C ASN A 238 9.58 -1.67 -6.07
N LEU A 239 10.07 -2.14 -7.23
CA LEU A 239 11.39 -2.77 -7.33
C LEU A 239 12.53 -1.81 -6.98
N GLN A 240 12.37 -0.51 -7.27
CA GLN A 240 13.38 0.51 -6.97
C GLN A 240 13.37 0.96 -5.51
N GLN A 241 12.21 1.00 -4.85
CA GLN A 241 12.07 1.59 -3.51
C GLN A 241 11.74 0.59 -2.39
N ALA A 242 11.06 -0.52 -2.72
CA ALA A 242 10.60 -1.53 -1.79
C ALA A 242 10.61 -2.96 -2.40
N PRO A 243 11.78 -3.54 -2.72
CA PRO A 243 11.90 -4.84 -3.41
C PRO A 243 11.01 -5.97 -2.88
N LYS A 244 10.87 -6.09 -1.55
CA LYS A 244 10.03 -7.12 -0.91
C LYS A 244 8.54 -6.97 -1.21
N VAL A 245 8.07 -5.74 -1.41
CA VAL A 245 6.68 -5.46 -1.80
C VAL A 245 6.47 -5.83 -3.27
N ALA A 246 7.43 -5.50 -4.14
CA ALA A 246 7.38 -5.94 -5.54
C ALA A 246 7.40 -7.47 -5.68
N GLU A 247 8.27 -8.17 -4.93
CA GLU A 247 8.31 -9.63 -4.87
C GLU A 247 6.96 -10.23 -4.46
N ALA A 248 6.32 -9.69 -3.42
CA ALA A 248 4.99 -10.15 -3.01
C ALA A 248 3.93 -9.92 -4.10
N ILE A 249 3.98 -8.80 -4.83
CA ILE A 249 3.07 -8.50 -5.95
C ILE A 249 3.30 -9.46 -7.13
N LEU A 250 4.56 -9.77 -7.46
CA LEU A 250 4.92 -10.77 -8.49
C LEU A 250 4.41 -12.16 -8.10
N GLN A 251 4.59 -12.56 -6.83
CA GLN A 251 4.12 -13.83 -6.30
C GLN A 251 2.59 -14.01 -6.38
N MET A 252 1.82 -12.92 -6.26
CA MET A 252 0.36 -12.94 -6.43
C MET A 252 -0.08 -13.24 -7.88
N ASN A 253 0.81 -13.14 -8.87
CA ASN A 253 0.54 -13.45 -10.28
C ASN A 253 -0.68 -12.71 -10.88
N MET A 254 -1.03 -11.51 -10.38
CA MET A 254 -2.23 -10.79 -10.83
C MET A 254 -2.05 -9.99 -12.13
N PHE A 255 -0.81 -9.80 -12.58
CA PHE A 255 -0.45 -8.98 -13.74
C PHE A 255 0.27 -9.82 -14.80
N THR A 256 -0.05 -9.59 -16.07
CA THR A 256 0.53 -10.36 -17.20
C THR A 256 0.95 -9.50 -18.39
N HIS A 257 0.73 -8.17 -18.36
CA HIS A 257 0.88 -7.28 -19.52
C HIS A 257 1.98 -6.23 -19.36
N TYR A 258 2.82 -6.34 -18.33
CA TYR A 258 3.99 -5.48 -18.14
C TYR A 258 5.18 -5.89 -19.03
N ASP A 259 6.14 -4.97 -19.21
CA ASP A 259 7.42 -5.24 -19.89
C ASP A 259 8.27 -6.21 -19.06
N ARG A 260 8.28 -7.49 -19.46
CA ARG A 260 9.03 -8.53 -18.75
C ARG A 260 10.54 -8.28 -18.73
N ALA A 261 11.12 -7.77 -19.82
CA ALA A 261 12.55 -7.57 -19.93
C ALA A 261 13.02 -6.43 -19.01
N TYR A 262 12.29 -5.31 -19.00
CA TYR A 262 12.57 -4.19 -18.11
C TYR A 262 12.38 -4.56 -16.62
N ILE A 263 11.31 -5.30 -16.30
CA ILE A 263 11.07 -5.79 -14.93
C ILE A 263 12.15 -6.79 -14.50
N GLY A 264 12.60 -7.69 -15.38
CA GLY A 264 13.73 -8.59 -15.12
C GLY A 264 15.02 -7.86 -14.73
N GLN A 265 15.36 -6.78 -15.45
CA GLN A 265 16.51 -5.92 -15.12
C GLN A 265 16.39 -5.22 -13.77
N LEU A 266 15.17 -4.86 -13.36
CA LEU A 266 14.92 -4.28 -12.04
C LEU A 266 14.96 -5.34 -10.93
N CYS A 267 14.48 -6.56 -11.17
CA CYS A 267 14.64 -7.70 -10.26
C CYS A 267 16.12 -8.04 -10.05
N GLU A 268 16.93 -8.08 -11.11
CA GLU A 268 18.38 -8.34 -11.02
C GLU A 268 19.08 -7.27 -10.16
N LYS A 269 18.78 -5.98 -10.40
CA LYS A 269 19.29 -4.85 -9.60
C LYS A 269 18.83 -4.88 -8.13
N ALA A 270 17.64 -5.43 -7.87
CA ALA A 270 17.07 -5.56 -6.54
C ALA A 270 17.57 -6.81 -5.76
N GLY A 271 18.41 -7.65 -6.38
CA GLY A 271 18.89 -8.91 -5.79
C GLY A 271 17.90 -10.08 -5.90
N LEU A 272 16.79 -9.90 -6.62
CA LEU A 272 15.72 -10.89 -6.78
C LEU A 272 16.01 -11.84 -7.95
N MET A 273 17.08 -12.63 -7.81
CA MET A 273 17.66 -13.43 -8.91
C MET A 273 16.70 -14.49 -9.49
N GLN A 274 15.88 -15.14 -8.65
CA GLN A 274 14.83 -16.07 -9.10
C GLN A 274 13.83 -15.36 -10.03
N TRP A 275 13.31 -14.21 -9.59
CA TRP A 275 12.39 -13.40 -10.38
C TRP A 275 13.02 -12.89 -11.67
N ALA A 276 14.27 -12.41 -11.64
CA ALA A 276 14.99 -12.00 -12.84
C ALA A 276 15.07 -13.16 -13.88
N MET A 277 15.40 -14.36 -13.42
CA MET A 277 15.51 -15.54 -14.28
C MET A 277 14.17 -16.01 -14.87
N GLU A 278 13.04 -15.83 -14.17
CA GLU A 278 11.70 -16.09 -14.74
C GLU A 278 11.26 -15.05 -15.79
N HIS A 279 11.83 -13.84 -15.74
CA HIS A 279 11.45 -12.73 -16.60
C HIS A 279 12.26 -12.71 -17.90
N TYR A 280 13.52 -13.13 -17.86
CA TYR A 280 14.38 -13.19 -19.03
C TYR A 280 14.07 -14.38 -19.94
N THR A 281 14.23 -14.14 -21.24
CA THR A 281 14.11 -15.16 -22.30
C THR A 281 15.39 -15.33 -23.11
N ASP A 282 16.34 -14.39 -23.01
CA ASP A 282 17.60 -14.43 -23.75
C ASP A 282 18.65 -15.29 -23.01
N SER A 283 19.38 -16.13 -23.77
CA SER A 283 20.36 -17.06 -23.20
C SER A 283 21.52 -16.35 -22.49
N ALA A 284 21.96 -15.18 -22.96
CA ALA A 284 23.05 -14.42 -22.34
C ALA A 284 22.62 -13.79 -21.00
N ASP A 285 21.39 -13.27 -20.93
CA ASP A 285 20.82 -12.78 -19.67
C ASP A 285 20.67 -13.91 -18.65
N LEU A 286 20.14 -15.06 -19.09
CA LEU A 286 19.94 -16.23 -18.23
C LEU A 286 21.26 -16.81 -17.70
N LYS A 287 22.30 -16.91 -18.55
CA LYS A 287 23.65 -17.32 -18.13
C LYS A 287 24.26 -16.34 -17.12
N ARG A 288 24.06 -15.03 -17.30
CA ARG A 288 24.52 -14.01 -16.34
C ARG A 288 23.86 -14.18 -14.97
N VAL A 289 22.53 -14.32 -14.91
CA VAL A 289 21.82 -14.52 -13.63
C VAL A 289 22.20 -15.87 -12.99
N MET A 290 22.46 -16.92 -13.78
CA MET A 290 22.90 -18.22 -13.28
C MET A 290 24.21 -18.16 -12.46
N MET A 291 25.09 -17.19 -12.71
CA MET A 291 26.29 -16.98 -11.87
C MET A 291 25.94 -16.61 -10.42
N HIS A 292 24.74 -16.07 -10.19
CA HIS A 292 24.18 -15.73 -8.87
C HIS A 292 23.33 -16.84 -8.25
N ALA A 293 23.38 -18.07 -8.77
CA ALA A 293 22.61 -19.22 -8.28
C ALA A 293 22.72 -19.50 -6.77
N HIS A 294 23.82 -19.12 -6.13
CA HIS A 294 24.00 -19.20 -4.68
C HIS A 294 22.98 -18.35 -3.87
N GLN A 295 22.26 -17.42 -4.52
CA GLN A 295 21.18 -16.59 -3.95
C GLN A 295 19.78 -17.14 -4.26
N MET A 296 19.70 -18.30 -4.90
CA MET A 296 18.48 -18.94 -5.38
C MET A 296 18.24 -20.25 -4.62
N THR A 297 16.99 -20.69 -4.50
CA THR A 297 16.71 -21.98 -3.84
C THR A 297 17.17 -23.14 -4.73
N PRO A 298 17.75 -24.20 -4.15
CA PRO A 298 18.11 -25.42 -4.89
C PRO A 298 16.94 -25.97 -5.71
N GLU A 299 15.73 -25.93 -5.12
CA GLU A 299 14.49 -26.46 -5.70
C GLU A 299 14.09 -25.69 -6.97
N PHE A 300 14.19 -24.35 -6.95
CA PHE A 300 13.95 -23.51 -8.12
C PHE A 300 14.95 -23.84 -9.24
N LEU A 301 16.24 -23.91 -8.92
CA LEU A 301 17.29 -24.19 -9.90
C LEU A 301 17.06 -25.55 -10.56
N ILE A 302 16.82 -26.61 -9.77
CA ILE A 302 16.50 -27.95 -10.27
C ILE A 302 15.30 -27.91 -11.22
N GLN A 303 14.20 -27.26 -10.83
CA GLN A 303 13.04 -27.13 -11.70
C GLN A 303 13.34 -26.32 -12.97
N TYR A 304 14.19 -25.29 -12.89
CA TYR A 304 14.58 -24.47 -14.03
C TYR A 304 15.38 -25.25 -15.08
N PHE A 305 16.29 -26.13 -14.64
CA PHE A 305 17.08 -26.99 -15.54
C PHE A 305 16.22 -27.88 -16.45
N SER A 306 15.00 -28.27 -16.03
CA SER A 306 14.06 -29.02 -16.88
C SER A 306 13.58 -28.27 -18.14
N ARG A 307 13.78 -26.95 -18.21
CA ARG A 307 13.39 -26.10 -19.34
C ARG A 307 14.52 -25.85 -20.34
N LEU A 308 15.75 -26.27 -20.02
CA LEU A 308 16.94 -26.04 -20.85
C LEU A 308 17.16 -27.19 -21.84
N SER A 309 17.82 -26.92 -22.97
CA SER A 309 18.31 -27.99 -23.84
C SER A 309 19.42 -28.79 -23.15
N PRO A 310 19.65 -30.07 -23.49
CA PRO A 310 20.74 -30.89 -22.95
C PRO A 310 22.12 -30.19 -22.99
N GLU A 311 22.43 -29.52 -24.10
CA GLU A 311 23.69 -28.80 -24.32
C GLU A 311 23.77 -27.57 -23.42
N THR A 312 22.70 -26.76 -23.39
CA THR A 312 22.62 -25.55 -22.55
C THR A 312 22.69 -25.89 -21.06
N ALA A 313 22.06 -27.00 -20.65
CA ALA A 313 22.11 -27.50 -19.28
C ALA A 313 23.53 -27.92 -18.88
N LEU A 314 24.27 -28.61 -19.74
CA LEU A 314 25.66 -29.00 -19.48
C LEU A 314 26.60 -27.79 -19.39
N GLU A 315 26.43 -26.79 -20.26
CA GLU A 315 27.16 -25.52 -20.19
C GLU A 315 26.87 -24.80 -18.86
N CYS A 316 25.59 -24.62 -18.51
CA CYS A 316 25.19 -23.99 -17.24
C CYS A 316 25.69 -24.74 -16.00
N LEU A 317 25.72 -26.08 -16.01
CA LEU A 317 26.32 -26.89 -14.93
C LEU A 317 27.83 -26.66 -14.82
N THR A 318 28.53 -26.59 -15.95
CA THR A 318 29.96 -26.31 -16.01
C THR A 318 30.28 -24.92 -15.46
N ASP A 319 29.49 -23.91 -15.83
CA ASP A 319 29.65 -22.53 -15.36
C ASP A 319 29.29 -22.37 -13.87
N LEU A 320 28.27 -23.09 -13.37
CA LEU A 320 27.93 -23.15 -11.94
C LEU A 320 29.09 -23.69 -11.10
N MET A 321 29.70 -24.79 -11.54
CA MET A 321 30.85 -25.42 -10.88
C MET A 321 32.10 -24.55 -10.94
N ARG A 322 32.32 -23.84 -12.05
CA ARG A 322 33.43 -22.88 -12.22
C ARG A 322 33.30 -21.66 -11.29
N HIS A 323 32.09 -21.14 -11.07
CA HIS A 323 31.89 -19.90 -10.31
C HIS A 323 31.94 -20.06 -8.79
N ASN A 324 31.28 -21.07 -8.22
CA ASN A 324 31.27 -21.27 -6.77
C ASN A 324 31.13 -22.76 -6.40
N ARG A 325 32.10 -23.30 -5.67
CA ARG A 325 32.09 -24.70 -5.21
C ARG A 325 30.90 -25.04 -4.29
N GLN A 326 30.26 -24.04 -3.66
CA GLN A 326 29.02 -24.25 -2.90
C GLN A 326 27.85 -24.73 -3.78
N ASN A 327 27.89 -24.47 -5.09
CA ASN A 327 26.89 -24.94 -6.05
C ASN A 327 26.94 -26.46 -6.28
N LEU A 328 27.99 -27.17 -5.83
CA LEU A 328 28.18 -28.61 -6.06
C LEU A 328 26.95 -29.43 -5.67
N GLN A 329 26.37 -29.18 -4.50
CA GLN A 329 25.21 -29.94 -4.02
C GLN A 329 23.95 -29.70 -4.88
N VAL A 330 23.83 -28.55 -5.55
CA VAL A 330 22.77 -28.31 -6.55
C VAL A 330 23.11 -29.01 -7.86
N ALA A 331 24.36 -28.87 -8.34
CA ALA A 331 24.81 -29.50 -9.57
C ALA A 331 24.65 -31.03 -9.54
N VAL A 332 24.96 -31.69 -8.41
CA VAL A 332 24.77 -33.14 -8.23
C VAL A 332 23.29 -33.52 -8.25
N LYS A 333 22.41 -32.75 -7.58
CA LYS A 333 20.96 -33.00 -7.64
C LYS A 333 20.39 -32.86 -9.05
N VAL A 334 20.77 -31.80 -9.77
CA VAL A 334 20.39 -31.58 -11.18
C VAL A 334 20.90 -32.74 -12.05
N ALA A 335 22.16 -33.15 -11.86
CA ALA A 335 22.75 -34.28 -12.57
C ALA A 335 21.96 -35.57 -12.34
N ILE A 336 21.75 -35.98 -11.09
CA ILE A 336 20.98 -37.19 -10.75
C ILE A 336 19.59 -37.14 -11.39
N GLN A 337 18.92 -35.98 -11.40
CA GLN A 337 17.55 -35.87 -11.91
C GLN A 337 17.45 -35.81 -13.46
N TYR A 338 18.47 -35.30 -14.15
CA TYR A 338 18.42 -35.06 -15.61
C TYR A 338 19.54 -35.78 -16.41
N HIS A 339 20.28 -36.72 -15.80
CA HIS A 339 21.38 -37.44 -16.46
C HIS A 339 20.98 -38.20 -17.74
N GLU A 340 19.78 -38.75 -17.80
CA GLU A 340 19.28 -39.42 -19.01
C GLU A 340 19.10 -38.46 -20.19
N GLN A 341 18.74 -37.21 -19.92
CA GLN A 341 18.47 -36.18 -20.94
C GLN A 341 19.75 -35.48 -21.40
N ILE A 342 20.64 -35.17 -20.45
CA ILE A 342 21.92 -34.47 -20.71
C ILE A 342 22.99 -35.44 -21.22
N GLY A 343 22.94 -36.69 -20.78
CA GLY A 343 23.91 -37.75 -21.04
C GLY A 343 24.89 -37.92 -19.88
N ALA A 344 24.73 -39.01 -19.11
CA ALA A 344 25.52 -39.30 -17.92
C ALA A 344 27.04 -39.21 -18.13
N VAL A 345 27.56 -39.76 -19.24
CA VAL A 345 29.00 -39.73 -19.58
C VAL A 345 29.55 -38.30 -19.60
N LYS A 346 28.85 -37.37 -20.25
CA LYS A 346 29.28 -35.96 -20.36
C LYS A 346 29.27 -35.26 -19.00
N ILE A 347 28.32 -35.62 -18.11
CA ILE A 347 28.24 -35.04 -16.76
C ILE A 347 29.36 -35.60 -15.87
N VAL A 348 29.69 -36.90 -16.00
CA VAL A 348 30.82 -37.52 -15.29
C VAL A 348 32.13 -36.86 -15.72
N GLU A 349 32.40 -36.73 -17.04
CA GLU A 349 33.56 -36.00 -17.58
C GLU A 349 33.64 -34.56 -17.04
N MET A 350 32.50 -33.87 -16.95
CA MET A 350 32.42 -32.53 -16.36
C MET A 350 32.80 -32.54 -14.87
N PHE A 351 32.24 -33.43 -14.04
CA PHE A 351 32.59 -33.50 -12.62
C PHE A 351 34.05 -33.91 -12.38
N GLU A 352 34.59 -34.83 -13.18
CA GLU A 352 36.00 -35.22 -13.15
C GLU A 352 36.93 -34.03 -13.47
N SER A 353 36.55 -33.17 -14.44
CA SER A 353 37.33 -31.97 -14.79
C SER A 353 37.47 -30.97 -13.64
N PHE A 354 36.54 -30.97 -12.68
CA PHE A 354 36.59 -30.16 -11.44
C PHE A 354 37.11 -30.96 -10.22
N GLY A 355 37.59 -32.20 -10.41
CA GLY A 355 38.08 -33.07 -9.34
C GLY A 355 36.99 -33.49 -8.33
N SER A 356 35.74 -33.56 -8.78
CA SER A 356 34.56 -33.68 -7.91
C SER A 356 34.04 -35.12 -7.87
N ASN A 357 34.86 -36.03 -7.34
CA ASN A 357 34.61 -37.47 -7.31
C ASN A 357 33.25 -37.87 -6.70
N GLU A 358 32.75 -37.10 -5.73
CA GLU A 358 31.41 -37.29 -5.13
C GLU A 358 30.28 -37.16 -6.17
N GLY A 359 30.39 -36.19 -7.09
CA GLY A 359 29.38 -35.97 -8.13
C GLY A 359 29.46 -37.01 -9.26
N ALA A 360 30.67 -37.45 -9.62
CA ALA A 360 30.87 -38.55 -10.57
C ALA A 360 30.35 -39.88 -10.01
N ALA A 361 30.64 -40.18 -8.73
CA ALA A 361 30.23 -41.43 -8.07
C ALA A 361 28.71 -41.57 -7.86
N CYS A 362 27.94 -40.47 -7.90
CA CYS A 362 26.47 -40.51 -7.83
C CYS A 362 25.79 -40.87 -9.17
N LEU A 363 26.55 -41.02 -10.26
CA LEU A 363 26.04 -41.26 -11.62
C LEU A 363 26.52 -42.59 -12.23
N CYS A 364 27.34 -43.35 -11.49
CA CYS A 364 27.92 -44.64 -11.85
C CYS A 364 27.28 -45.77 -11.01
#